data_AF-A0A1B7LER2-F1
#
_entry.id   AF-A0A1B7LER2-F1
#
_cell.length_a   1.000
_cell.length_b   1.000
_cell.length_c   1.000
_cell.angle_alpha   90.00
_cell.angle_beta   90.00
_cell.angle_gamma   90.00
#
_symmetry.space_group_name_H-M   'P 1'
#
loop_
_entity.id
_entity.type
_entity.pdbx_description
1 polymer ?
#
loop_
_entity_poly.entity_id
_entity_poly.type
_entity_poly.pdbx_seq_one_letter_code
_entity_poly.pdbx_strand_id
1 'polypeptide(L)'
;MENTKLTPVRFPVALLTDLDKLVGPGKRSKFIIEATQKELLRLKQKKALQTAAGIFREKDYPEFATSGDTYSWVRKLREETEARRRRLFEQ
;
A
#
# COMPACT_ATOMS: atom_id res chain seq x y z
N MET A 1 13.01 -14.25 -20.38
CA MET A 1 12.24 -13.15 -20.98
C MET A 1 10.85 -13.19 -20.37
N GLU A 2 10.26 -12.05 -20.01
CA GLU A 2 8.91 -11.99 -19.44
C GLU A 2 7.88 -12.52 -20.45
N ASN A 3 7.02 -13.46 -20.04
CA ASN A 3 5.95 -13.98 -20.89
C ASN A 3 4.85 -12.92 -21.02
N THR A 4 4.82 -12.22 -22.15
CA THR A 4 3.84 -11.17 -22.44
C THR A 4 2.78 -11.66 -23.43
N LYS A 5 1.55 -11.15 -23.31
CA LYS A 5 0.43 -11.41 -24.22
C LYS A 5 -0.17 -10.08 -24.69
N LEU A 6 -0.34 -9.91 -26.00
CA LEU A 6 -0.96 -8.71 -26.57
C LEU A 6 -2.45 -8.67 -26.24
N THR A 7 -2.92 -7.55 -25.68
CA THR A 7 -4.32 -7.30 -25.36
C THR A 7 -4.73 -5.95 -25.95
N PRO A 8 -5.62 -5.91 -26.96
CA PRO A 8 -6.08 -4.65 -27.55
C PRO A 8 -7.06 -3.94 -26.59
N VAL A 9 -6.79 -2.67 -26.29
CA VAL A 9 -7.64 -1.83 -25.41
C VAL A 9 -7.99 -0.54 -26.16
N ARG A 10 -9.27 -0.17 -26.17
CA ARG A 10 -9.74 1.08 -26.77
C ARG A 10 -9.55 2.22 -25.78
N PHE A 11 -8.92 3.31 -26.21
CA PHE A 11 -8.75 4.53 -25.43
C PHE A 11 -9.56 5.68 -26.03
N PRO A 12 -10.16 6.55 -25.20
CA PRO A 12 -10.70 7.83 -25.66
C PRO A 12 -9.60 8.67 -26.30
N VAL A 13 -9.92 9.33 -27.43
CA VAL A 13 -8.96 10.16 -28.18
C VAL A 13 -8.39 11.29 -27.33
N ALA A 14 -9.23 11.92 -26.51
CA ALA A 14 -8.80 12.99 -25.59
C ALA A 14 -7.74 12.48 -24.60
N LEU A 15 -7.96 11.30 -24.00
CA LEU A 15 -7.03 10.71 -23.05
C LEU A 15 -5.70 10.32 -23.71
N LEU A 16 -5.73 9.79 -24.94
CA LEU A 16 -4.50 9.52 -25.70
C LEU A 16 -3.73 10.81 -26.01
N THR A 17 -4.44 11.87 -26.37
CA THR A 17 -3.84 13.17 -26.67
C THR A 17 -3.12 13.73 -25.44
N ASP A 18 -3.71 13.61 -24.26
CA ASP A 18 -3.09 14.05 -23.01
C ASP A 18 -1.90 13.18 -22.62
N LEU A 19 -2.04 11.86 -22.77
CA LEU A 19 -0.95 10.92 -22.56
C LEU A 19 0.25 11.26 -23.45
N ASP A 20 0.00 11.63 -24.71
CA ASP A 20 1.03 12.00 -25.67
C ASP A 20 1.75 13.29 -25.33
N LYS A 21 0.99 14.30 -24.91
CA LYS A 21 1.55 15.58 -24.47
C LYS A 21 2.42 15.44 -23.22
N LEU A 22 2.02 14.59 -22.27
CA LEU A 22 2.66 14.52 -20.95
C LEU A 22 3.77 13.47 -20.85
N VAL A 23 3.60 12.31 -21.49
CA VAL A 23 4.54 11.17 -21.39
C VAL A 23 5.48 11.10 -22.59
N GLY A 24 5.04 11.62 -23.74
CA GLY A 24 5.79 11.59 -24.98
C GLY A 24 5.72 10.25 -25.73
N PRO A 25 6.13 10.24 -27.01
CA PRO A 25 6.09 9.05 -27.85
C PRO A 25 7.03 7.95 -27.32
N GLY A 26 6.62 6.67 -27.48
CA GLY A 26 7.43 5.49 -27.11
C GLY A 26 7.39 5.09 -25.62
N LYS A 27 6.94 5.97 -24.73
CA LYS A 27 6.83 5.67 -23.27
C LYS A 27 5.42 5.30 -22.81
N ARG A 28 4.43 5.32 -23.72
CA ARG A 28 3.02 5.00 -23.43
C ARG A 28 2.84 3.65 -22.76
N SER A 29 3.42 2.59 -23.34
CA SER A 29 3.25 1.23 -22.82
C SER A 29 3.79 1.10 -21.41
N LYS A 30 4.98 1.66 -21.15
CA LYS A 30 5.58 1.67 -19.81
C LYS A 30 4.67 2.38 -18.81
N PHE A 31 4.20 3.59 -19.16
CA PHE A 31 3.31 4.37 -18.29
C PHE A 31 2.00 3.63 -17.99
N ILE A 32 1.35 3.05 -19.00
CA ILE A 32 0.09 2.31 -18.82
C ILE A 32 0.31 1.08 -17.94
N ILE A 33 1.42 0.35 -18.12
CA ILE A 33 1.76 -0.82 -17.29
C ILE A 33 1.95 -0.40 -15.83
N GLU A 34 2.76 0.63 -15.57
CA GLU A 34 3.02 1.14 -14.22
C GLU A 34 1.74 1.64 -13.54
N ALA A 35 0.92 2.42 -14.27
CA ALA A 35 -0.37 2.89 -13.77
C ALA A 35 -1.32 1.71 -13.45
N THR A 36 -1.35 0.69 -14.31
CA THR A 36 -2.17 -0.50 -14.10
C THR A 36 -1.69 -1.29 -12.88
N GLN A 37 -0.38 -1.48 -12.71
CA GLN A 37 0.21 -2.13 -11.54
C GLN A 37 -0.16 -1.40 -10.25
N LYS A 38 -0.07 -0.07 -10.24
CA LYS A 38 -0.42 0.77 -9.10
C LYS A 38 -1.90 0.62 -8.71
N GLU A 39 -2.81 0.71 -9.68
CA GLU A 39 -4.24 0.59 -9.39
C GLU A 39 -4.65 -0.83 -8.99
N LEU A 40 -4.05 -1.86 -9.59
CA LEU A 40 -4.28 -3.24 -9.17
C LEU A 40 -3.79 -3.48 -7.74
N LEU A 41 -2.64 -2.92 -7.35
CA LEU A 41 -2.16 -3.01 -5.98
C LEU A 41 -3.14 -2.33 -5.00
N ARG A 42 -3.62 -1.13 -5.35
CA ARG A 42 -4.63 -0.41 -4.55
C ARG A 42 -5.90 -1.23 -4.36
N LEU A 43 -6.40 -1.88 -5.41
CA LEU A 43 -7.58 -2.74 -5.34
C LEU A 43 -7.35 -3.97 -4.45
N LYS A 44 -6.18 -4.61 -4.56
CA LYS A 44 -5.79 -5.74 -3.69
C LYS A 44 -5.74 -5.32 -2.23
N GLN A 45 -5.11 -4.18 -1.92
CA GLN A 45 -5.04 -3.62 -0.57
C GLN A 45 -6.44 -3.32 -0.02
N LYS A 46 -7.31 -2.68 -0.82
CA LYS A 46 -8.70 -2.41 -0.43
C LYS A 46 -9.43 -3.70 -0.07
N LYS A 47 -9.32 -4.74 -0.90
CA LYS A 47 -9.94 -6.04 -0.64
C LYS A 47 -9.38 -6.69 0.62
N ALA A 48 -8.05 -6.66 0.80
CA ALA A 48 -7.41 -7.21 1.99
C ALA A 48 -7.90 -6.52 3.28
N LEU A 49 -7.99 -5.19 3.28
CA LEU A 49 -8.52 -4.43 4.42
C LEU A 49 -9.99 -4.78 4.71
N GLN A 50 -10.81 -4.94 3.68
CA GLN A 50 -12.21 -5.36 3.84
C GLN A 50 -12.31 -6.77 4.43
N THR A 51 -11.49 -7.71 3.96
CA THR A 51 -11.46 -9.09 4.48
C THR A 51 -10.90 -9.16 5.90
N ALA A 52 -9.92 -8.30 6.22
CA ALA A 52 -9.31 -8.21 7.55
C ALA A 52 -10.15 -7.37 8.53
N ALA A 53 -11.28 -6.80 8.12
CA ALA A 53 -12.12 -6.04 9.02
C ALA A 53 -12.64 -6.94 10.15
N GLY A 54 -12.40 -6.54 11.40
CA GLY A 54 -12.83 -7.30 12.59
C GLY A 54 -11.88 -8.42 13.03
N ILE A 55 -10.66 -8.51 12.48
CA ILE A 55 -9.66 -9.50 12.94
C ILE A 55 -9.20 -9.26 14.38
N PHE A 56 -9.19 -8.00 14.83
CA PHE A 56 -8.80 -7.62 16.17
C PHE A 56 -10.01 -7.70 17.10
N ARG A 57 -10.40 -8.92 17.45
CA ARG A 57 -11.44 -9.17 18.43
C ARG A 57 -10.88 -8.95 19.83
N GLU A 58 -11.65 -8.28 20.69
CA GLU A 58 -11.26 -7.97 22.08
C GLU A 58 -10.82 -9.20 22.88
N LYS A 59 -11.47 -10.36 22.68
CA LYS A 59 -11.08 -11.63 23.33
C LYS A 59 -9.66 -12.07 22.98
N ASP A 60 -9.26 -11.86 21.73
CA ASP A 60 -7.98 -12.32 21.20
C ASP A 60 -6.89 -11.23 21.33
N TYR A 61 -7.29 -9.95 21.35
CA TYR A 61 -6.44 -8.77 21.39
C TYR A 61 -7.00 -7.71 22.36
N PRO A 62 -6.93 -7.94 23.68
CA PRO A 62 -7.46 -7.01 24.69
C PRO A 62 -6.75 -5.64 24.66
N GLU A 63 -5.50 -5.58 24.20
CA GLU A 63 -4.75 -4.33 24.00
C GLU A 63 -5.36 -3.40 22.94
N PHE A 64 -6.28 -3.91 22.11
CA PHE A 64 -6.99 -3.14 21.08
C PHE A 64 -8.47 -2.95 21.38
N ALA A 65 -8.92 -3.28 22.60
CA ALA A 65 -10.32 -3.16 23.02
C ALA A 65 -10.83 -1.71 22.95
N THR A 66 -10.05 -0.77 23.48
CA THR A 66 -10.36 0.66 23.45
C THR A 66 -9.23 1.50 22.86
N SER A 67 -9.53 2.76 22.54
CA SER A 67 -8.52 3.73 22.12
C SER A 67 -7.46 3.99 23.20
N GLY A 68 -7.84 3.92 24.49
CA GLY A 68 -6.94 4.07 25.62
C GLY A 68 -5.98 2.88 25.78
N ASP A 69 -6.47 1.67 25.57
CA ASP A 69 -5.66 0.44 25.63
C ASP A 69 -4.65 0.43 24.47
N THR A 70 -5.11 0.79 23.27
CA THR A 70 -4.26 0.90 22.08
C THR A 70 -3.16 1.94 22.30
N TYR A 71 -3.51 3.10 22.84
CA TYR A 71 -2.53 4.15 23.16
C TYR A 71 -1.47 3.66 24.15
N SER A 72 -1.91 2.99 25.23
CA SER A 72 -1.01 2.47 26.28
C SER A 72 -0.07 1.40 25.72
N TRP A 73 -0.58 0.51 24.88
CA TRP A 73 0.21 -0.50 24.18
C TRP A 73 1.24 0.12 23.22
N VAL A 74 0.84 1.08 22.38
CA VAL A 74 1.76 1.79 21.47
C VAL A 74 2.84 2.54 22.25
N ARG A 75 2.48 3.17 23.37
CA ARG A 75 3.43 3.89 24.22
C ARG A 75 4.50 2.94 24.78
N LYS A 76 4.08 1.80 25.34
CA LYS A 76 4.99 0.78 25.86
C LYS A 76 5.93 0.27 24.77
N LEU A 77 5.41 -0.02 23.57
CA LEU A 77 6.23 -0.49 22.44
C LEU A 77 7.32 0.53 22.04
N ARG A 78 7.01 1.83 22.08
CA ARG A 78 7.98 2.89 21.80
C ARG A 78 9.03 3.01 22.91
N GLU A 79 8.62 2.94 24.17
CA GLU A 79 9.53 3.00 25.32
C GLU A 79 10.52 1.81 25.31
N GLU A 80 10.05 0.60 25.01
CA GLU A 80 10.90 -0.58 24.85
C GLU A 80 11.87 -0.45 23.67
N THR A 81 11.41 0.13 22.56
CA THR A 81 12.24 0.37 21.37
C THR A 81 13.34 1.38 21.67
N GLU A 82 13.01 2.49 22.35
CA GLU A 82 13.99 3.51 22.75
C GLU A 82 14.98 2.96 23.76
N ALA A 83 14.53 2.22 24.79
CA ALA A 83 15.42 1.59 25.75
C ALA A 83 16.44 0.65 25.06
N ARG A 84 15.98 -0.13 24.09
CA ARG A 84 16.83 -1.00 23.27
C ARG A 84 17.82 -0.20 22.42
N ARG A 85 17.35 0.89 21.78
CA ARG A 85 18.20 1.78 20.98
C ARG A 85 19.34 2.33 21.83
N ARG A 86 19.04 2.89 23.01
CA ARG A 86 20.07 3.43 23.92
C ARG A 86 21.09 2.37 24.32
N ARG A 87 20.63 1.16 24.68
CA ARG A 87 21.52 0.05 25.04
C ARG A 87 22.51 -0.33 23.92
N LEU A 88 22.09 -0.26 22.67
CA LEU A 88 22.89 -0.69 21.52
C LEU A 88 23.78 0.40 20.93
N PHE A 89 23.41 1.68 21.06
CA PHE A 89 24.04 2.77 20.33
C PHE A 89 24.56 3.93 21.19
N GLU A 90 24.24 3.97 22.49
CA GLU A 90 24.67 5.03 23.41
C GLU A 90 25.59 4.49 24.53
N GLN A 91 26.43 3.50 24.20
CA GLN A 91 27.57 3.08 25.05
C GLN A 91 28.77 4.00 24.84
#